data_AF-M5EYV2-F1
#
_entry.id   AF-M5EYV2-F1
#
_cell.length_a   1.000
_cell.length_b   1.000
_cell.length_c   1.000
_cell.angle_alpha   90.00
_cell.angle_beta   90.00
_cell.angle_gamma   90.00
#
_symmetry.space_group_name_H-M   'P 1'
#
loop_
_entity.id
_entity.type
_entity.pdbx_description
1 polymer ?
#
loop_
_entity_poly.entity_id
_entity_poly.type
_entity_poly.pdbx_seq_one_letter_code
_entity_poly.pdbx_strand_id
1 'polypeptide(L)' 'MGQRDIRRLLIIGAIAVVRWASRRRAPDGSWLARLMLKKPRMLVAIALANKMARGIWAMLTKQEDYRNPATVPV' A
#
# COMPACT_ATOMS: atom_id res chain seq x y z
N MET A 1 15.78 2.90 -16.67
CA MET A 1 16.23 2.54 -15.31
C MET A 1 15.24 3.13 -14.31
N GLY A 2 14.54 2.33 -13.51
CA GLY A 2 13.56 2.84 -12.53
C GLY A 2 14.23 3.54 -11.34
N GLN A 3 13.58 4.57 -10.79
CA GLN A 3 14.16 5.39 -9.72
C GLN A 3 14.18 4.61 -8.39
N ARG A 4 15.38 4.24 -7.94
CA ARG A 4 15.58 3.41 -6.74
C ARG A 4 15.03 4.07 -5.47
N ASP A 5 15.10 5.39 -5.41
CA ASP A 5 14.66 6.17 -4.25
C ASP A 5 13.14 6.11 -4.08
N ILE A 6 12.38 6.25 -5.17
CA ILE A 6 10.91 6.10 -5.14
C ILE A 6 10.54 4.72 -4.63
N ARG A 7 11.19 3.66 -5.14
CA ARG A 7 10.93 2.29 -4.67
C ARG A 7 11.24 2.15 -3.18
N ARG A 8 12.33 2.74 -2.70
CA ARG A 8 12.71 2.72 -1.27
C ARG A 8 11.67 3.42 -0.42
N LEU A 9 11.21 4.59 -0.82
CA LEU A 9 10.18 5.36 -0.12
C LEU A 9 8.85 4.59 -0.04
N LEU A 10 8.42 3.96 -1.15
CA LEU A 10 7.21 3.14 -1.17
C LEU A 10 7.30 1.93 -0.23
N ILE A 11 8.46 1.28 -0.17
CA ILE A 11 8.68 0.15 0.74
C ILE A 11 8.66 0.63 2.20
N ILE A 12 9.34 1.73 2.52
CA ILE A 12 9.36 2.30 3.88
C ILE A 12 7.94 2.67 4.32
N GLY A 13 7.16 3.34 3.47
CA GLY A 13 5.76 3.66 3.74
C GLY A 13 4.91 2.41 3.97
N ALA A 14 5.08 1.38 3.13
CA ALA A 14 4.37 0.12 3.30
C ALA A 14 4.71 -0.58 4.62
N ILE A 15 5.98 -0.59 5.02
CA ILE A 15 6.42 -1.15 6.30
C ILE A 15 5.75 -0.42 7.47
N ALA A 16 5.68 0.92 7.42
CA ALA A 16 5.02 1.72 8.44
C ALA A 16 3.53 1.37 8.57
N VAL A 17 2.83 1.23 7.45
CA VAL A 17 1.41 0.82 7.42
C VAL A 17 1.21 -0.58 7.98
N VAL A 18 2.03 -1.56 7.56
CA VAL A 18 1.96 -2.94 8.06
C VAL A 18 2.26 -3.01 9.56
N ARG A 19 3.23 -2.23 10.05
CA ARG A 19 3.55 -2.11 11.47
C ARG A 19 2.38 -1.51 12.26
N TRP A 20 1.74 -0.47 11.74
CA TRP A 20 0.57 0.13 12.36
C TRP A 20 -0.61 -0.84 12.41
N ALA A 21 -0.92 -1.49 11.28
CA ALA A 21 -1.96 -2.51 11.14
C ALA A 21 -1.74 -3.72 12.06
N SER A 22 -0.47 -4.10 12.30
CA SER A 22 -0.14 -5.18 13.24
C SER A 22 -0.41 -4.79 14.70
N ARG A 23 -0.26 -3.51 15.05
CA ARG A 23 -0.42 -3.01 16.42
C ARG A 23 -1.86 -2.63 16.77
N ARG A 24 -2.57 -2.00 15.84
CA ARG A 24 -3.94 -1.48 16.06
C ARG A 24 -5.04 -2.35 15.46
N ARG A 25 -4.66 -3.49 14.89
CA ARG A 25 -5.50 -4.40 14.11
C ARG A 25 -6.04 -3.72 12.85
N ALA A 26 -5.67 -4.25 11.67
CA ALA A 26 -6.24 -3.79 10.41
C ALA A 26 -7.77 -3.93 10.43
N PRO A 27 -8.51 -3.08 9.70
CA PRO A 27 -9.96 -3.23 9.57
C PRO A 27 -10.31 -4.66 9.17
N ASP A 28 -11.21 -5.28 9.95
CA ASP A 28 -11.59 -6.68 9.75
C ASP A 28 -12.17 -6.86 8.33
N GLY A 29 -11.76 -7.92 7.65
CA GLY A 29 -12.13 -8.17 6.25
C GLY A 29 -11.36 -7.37 5.19
N SER A 30 -10.48 -6.43 5.57
CA SER A 30 -9.66 -5.69 4.59
C SER A 30 -8.69 -6.60 3.84
N TRP A 31 -8.34 -6.21 2.60
CA TRP A 31 -7.34 -6.93 1.80
C TRP A 31 -6.01 -7.10 2.55
N LEU A 32 -5.58 -6.07 3.28
CA LEU A 32 -4.34 -6.10 4.06
C LEU A 32 -4.44 -7.06 5.24
N ALA A 33 -5.56 -7.04 5.98
CA ALA A 33 -5.81 -7.99 7.08
C ALA A 33 -5.74 -9.44 6.59
N ARG A 34 -6.43 -9.77 5.48
CA ARG A 34 -6.40 -11.12 4.90
C ARG A 34 -5.00 -11.57 4.48
N LEU A 35 -4.19 -10.64 3.96
CA LEU A 35 -2.83 -10.95 3.53
C LEU A 35 -1.89 -11.16 4.73
N MET A 36 -2.06 -10.36 5.79
CA MET A 36 -1.31 -10.49 7.04
C MET A 36 -1.59 -11.79 7.79
N LEU A 37 -2.77 -12.39 7.62
CA LEU A 37 -3.10 -13.70 8.17
C LEU A 37 -2.38 -14.86 7.46
N LYS A 38 -1.99 -14.69 6.20
CA LYS A 38 -1.47 -15.78 5.35
C LYS A 38 0.02 -15.67 5.03
N LYS A 39 0.63 -14.49 5.16
CA LYS A 39 1.99 -14.21 4.68
C LYS A 39 2.83 -13.47 5.73
N PRO A 40 4.15 -13.68 5.76
CA PRO A 40 5.05 -12.94 6.63
C PRO A 40 5.05 -11.45 6.30
N ARG A 41 5.26 -10.62 7.33
CA ARG A 41 5.13 -9.15 7.29
C ARG A 41 5.91 -8.49 6.14
N MET A 42 7.11 -8.98 5.83
CA MET A 42 7.93 -8.41 4.76
C MET A 42 7.29 -8.59 3.38
N LEU A 43 6.72 -9.78 3.09
CA LEU A 43 6.01 -10.02 1.83
C LEU A 43 4.74 -9.18 1.72
N VAL A 44 4.03 -8.99 2.83
CA VAL A 44 2.87 -8.10 2.90
C VAL A 44 3.27 -6.65 2.57
N ALA A 45 4.37 -6.16 3.14
CA ALA A 45 4.86 -4.81 2.88
C ALA A 45 5.26 -4.63 1.41
N ILE A 46 5.95 -5.60 0.81
CA ILE A 46 6.30 -5.57 -0.62
C ILE A 46 5.05 -5.57 -1.50
N ALA A 47 4.06 -6.41 -1.18
CA ALA A 47 2.78 -6.45 -1.91
C ALA A 47 2.03 -5.11 -1.80
N LEU A 48 2.03 -4.49 -0.62
CA LEU A 48 1.43 -3.18 -0.39
C LEU A 48 2.17 -2.09 -1.17
N ALA A 49 3.50 -2.10 -1.18
CA ALA A 49 4.31 -1.18 -1.98
C ALA A 49 3.99 -1.29 -3.48
N ASN A 50 3.89 -2.52 -4.00
CA ASN A 50 3.46 -2.75 -5.39
C ASN A 50 2.04 -2.25 -5.67
N LYS A 51 1.12 -2.40 -4.72
CA LYS A 51 -0.25 -1.88 -4.85
C LYS A 51 -0.24 -0.35 -4.92
N MET A 52 0.54 0.33 -4.08
CA MET A 52 0.70 1.78 -4.12
C MET A 52 1.34 2.25 -5.43
N ALA A 53 2.39 1.57 -5.90
CA ALA A 53 3.03 1.88 -7.17
C ALA A 53 2.07 1.80 -8.35
N ARG A 54 1.20 0.78 -8.40
CA ARG A 54 0.16 0.66 -9.43
C ARG A 54 -0.88 1.78 -9.35
N GLY A 55 -1.26 2.20 -8.15
CA GLY A 55 -2.17 3.34 -7.97
C GLY A 55 -1.55 4.63 -8.51
N ILE A 56 -0.30 4.91 -8.16
CA ILE A 56 0.46 6.05 -8.69
C ILE A 56 0.57 5.97 -10.21
N TRP A 57 0.91 4.82 -10.76
CA TRP A 57 0.99 4.63 -12.21
C TRP A 57 -0.36 4.87 -12.91
N ALA A 58 -1.46 4.40 -12.35
CA ALA A 58 -2.79 4.64 -12.89
C ALA A 58 -3.15 6.13 -12.88
N MET A 59 -2.83 6.85 -11.80
CA MET A 59 -3.05 8.30 -11.72
C MET A 59 -2.19 9.05 -12.76
N LEU A 60 -0.90 8.71 -12.87
CA LEU A 60 0.01 9.33 -13.83
C LEU A 60 -0.41 9.07 -15.28
N THR A 61 -0.84 7.86 -15.62
CA THR A 61 -1.27 7.52 -16.99
C THR A 61 -2.60 8.17 -17.36
N LYS A 62 -3.49 8.39 -16.39
CA LYS A 62 -4.78 9.05 -16.60
C LYS A 62 -4.76 10.57 -16.38
N GLN A 63 -3.63 11.13 -15.95
CA GLN A 63 -3.50 12.54 -15.55
C GLN A 63 -4.55 12.95 -14.50
N GLU A 64 -4.84 12.03 -13.57
CA GLU A 64 -5.80 12.25 -12.50
C GLU A 64 -5.08 12.68 -11.22
N ASP A 65 -5.65 13.66 -10.52
CA ASP A 65 -5.19 14.04 -9.19
C ASP A 65 -5.43 12.93 -8.16
N TYR A 66 -4.64 12.96 -7.09
CA TYR A 66 -4.81 12.02 -5.99
C TYR A 66 -6.19 12.15 -5.35
N ARG A 67 -6.99 11.09 -5.47
CA ARG A 67 -8.29 10.96 -4.78
C ARG A 67 -8.08 10.12 -3.53
N ASN A 68 -8.33 10.71 -2.36
CA ASN A 68 -8.23 9.99 -1.11
C ASN A 68 -9.31 8.89 -1.06
N PRO A 69 -8.95 7.59 -1.01
CA PRO A 69 -9.93 6.52 -1.00
C PRO A 69 -10.82 6.51 0.25
N ALA A 70 -10.46 7.24 1.31
CA ALA A 70 -11.31 7.42 2.50
C ALA A 70 -12.43 8.45 2.29
N THR A 71 -12.36 9.28 1.23
CA THR A 71 -13.35 10.34 0.94
C THR A 71 -14.17 10.08 -0.31
N VAL A 72 -13.92 8.97 -1.03
CA VAL A 72 -14.74 8.57 -2.17
C VAL A 72 -15.96 7.81 -1.63
N PRO A 73 -17.21 8.30 -1.82
CA PRO A 73 -18.39 7.55 -1.44
C PRO A 73 -18.46 6.27 -2.29
N VAL A 74 -18.60 5.13 -1.62
CA VAL A 74 -18.75 3.80 -2.23
C VAL A 74 -20.18 3.56 -2.70
#